data_AF-A0A4D4J5B0-F1
#
_entry.id   AF-A0A4D4J5B0-F1
#
_cell.length_a   1.000
_cell.length_b   1.000
_cell.length_c   1.000
_cell.angle_alpha   90.00
_cell.angle_beta   90.00
_cell.angle_gamma   90.00
#
_symmetry.space_group_name_H-M   'P 1'
#
loop_
_entity.id
_entity.type
_entity.pdbx_description
1 polymer ?
#
loop_
_entity_poly.entity_id
_entity_poly.type
_entity_poly.pdbx_seq_one_letter_code
_entity_poly.pdbx_strand_id
1 'polypeptide(L)'
;MGRVKVDFQELRSAQQVMAKTHRRIDELLASLSTQVDALAQEWEGAASDGFQRTVREWHAAAADLQDQLAALHNMVGNAHDNHATVVRSNTAMWRG
;
A
#
# COMPACT_ATOMS: atom_id res chain seq x y z
N MET A 1 18.48 0.23 -28.67
CA MET A 1 17.03 0.32 -28.40
C MET A 1 16.44 -0.82 -27.54
N GLY A 2 17.16 -1.91 -27.22
CA GLY A 2 16.60 -3.05 -26.45
C GLY A 2 16.55 -2.86 -24.92
N ARG A 3 17.59 -2.30 -24.29
CA ARG A 3 17.70 -2.19 -22.82
C ARG A 3 16.57 -1.37 -22.18
N VAL A 4 16.33 -0.17 -22.71
CA VAL A 4 15.24 0.70 -22.23
C VAL A 4 13.89 -0.02 -22.20
N LYS A 5 13.54 -0.78 -23.25
CA LYS A 5 12.26 -1.51 -23.32
C LYS A 5 12.15 -2.62 -22.27
N VAL A 6 13.24 -3.32 -21.98
CA VAL A 6 13.29 -4.37 -20.94
C VAL A 6 13.12 -3.75 -19.56
N ASP A 7 13.85 -2.67 -19.27
CA ASP A 7 13.75 -1.92 -18.01
C ASP A 7 12.30 -1.45 -17.75
N PHE A 8 11.57 -1.03 -18.79
CA PHE A 8 10.14 -0.65 -18.68
C PHE A 8 9.20 -1.80 -18.32
N GLN A 9 9.45 -2.97 -18.88
CA GLN A 9 8.61 -4.14 -18.61
C GLN A 9 8.82 -4.63 -17.19
N GLU A 10 10.06 -4.62 -16.71
CA GLU A 10 10.41 -4.96 -15.33
C GLU A 10 9.82 -3.96 -14.34
N LEU A 11 9.92 -2.66 -14.62
CA LEU A 11 9.33 -1.62 -13.78
C LEU A 11 7.81 -1.79 -13.67
N ARG A 12 7.12 -2.01 -14.79
CA ARG A 12 5.67 -2.25 -14.81
C ARG A 12 5.28 -3.50 -14.03
N SER A 13 6.07 -4.57 -14.14
CA SER A 13 5.84 -5.81 -13.40
C SER A 13 5.98 -5.59 -11.89
N ALA A 14 7.04 -4.91 -11.46
CA ALA A 14 7.27 -4.56 -10.06
C ALA A 14 6.11 -3.72 -9.49
N GLN A 15 5.60 -2.75 -10.26
CA GLN A 15 4.44 -1.93 -9.88
C GLN A 15 3.17 -2.77 -9.70
N GLN A 16 2.90 -3.72 -10.61
CA GLN A 16 1.75 -4.62 -10.48
C GLN A 16 1.86 -5.53 -9.26
N VAL A 17 3.07 -6.02 -8.97
CA VAL A 17 3.34 -6.81 -7.76
C VAL A 17 3.09 -5.96 -6.51
N MET A 18 3.64 -4.74 -6.44
CA MET A 18 3.41 -3.82 -5.31
C MET A 18 1.93 -3.52 -5.10
N ALA A 19 1.18 -3.22 -6.17
CA ALA A 19 -0.26 -2.96 -6.07
C ALA A 19 -1.08 -4.18 -5.62
N LYS A 20 -0.65 -5.40 -5.97
CA LYS A 20 -1.26 -6.64 -5.45
C LYS A 20 -0.92 -6.85 -3.98
N THR A 21 0.34 -6.67 -3.61
CA THR A 21 0.80 -6.81 -2.21
C THR A 21 0.10 -5.81 -1.31
N HIS A 22 -0.03 -4.55 -1.74
CA HIS A 22 -0.76 -3.51 -1.00
C HIS A 22 -2.19 -3.94 -0.69
N ARG A 23 -2.98 -4.29 -1.71
CA ARG A 23 -4.37 -4.75 -1.52
C ARG A 23 -4.47 -5.94 -0.56
N ARG A 24 -3.53 -6.88 -0.66
CA ARG A 24 -3.50 -8.03 0.25
C ARG A 24 -3.21 -7.62 1.69
N ILE A 25 -2.35 -6.64 1.92
CA ILE A 25 -2.09 -6.13 3.27
C ILE A 25 -3.34 -5.42 3.81
N ASP A 26 -4.01 -4.59 3.01
CA ASP A 26 -5.25 -3.91 3.42
C ASP A 26 -6.35 -4.92 3.81
N GLU A 27 -6.53 -5.97 3.00
CA GLU A 27 -7.50 -7.04 3.28
C GLU A 27 -7.17 -7.77 4.61
N LEU A 28 -5.89 -8.03 4.86
CA LEU A 28 -5.44 -8.67 6.11
C LEU A 28 -5.66 -7.75 7.33
N LEU A 29 -5.37 -6.45 7.20
CA LEU A 29 -5.57 -5.47 8.27
C LEU A 29 -7.06 -5.26 8.59
N ALA A 30 -7.91 -5.21 7.56
CA ALA A 30 -9.36 -5.10 7.74
C ALA A 30 -9.93 -6.35 8.41
N SER A 31 -9.48 -7.54 7.99
CA SER A 31 -9.89 -8.81 8.59
C SER A 31 -9.45 -8.91 10.06
N LEU A 32 -8.22 -8.51 10.38
CA LEU A 32 -7.72 -8.53 11.76
C LEU A 32 -8.42 -7.50 12.63
N SER A 33 -8.68 -6.29 12.12
CA SER A 33 -9.44 -5.27 12.86
C SER A 33 -10.85 -5.74 13.20
N THR A 34 -11.53 -6.40 12.26
CA THR A 34 -12.87 -6.98 12.51
C THR A 34 -12.85 -8.00 13.65
N GLN A 35 -11.81 -8.83 13.71
CA GLN A 35 -11.65 -9.83 14.78
C GLN A 35 -11.33 -9.18 16.13
N VAL A 36 -10.49 -8.15 16.13
CA VAL A 36 -10.15 -7.38 17.34
C VAL A 36 -11.38 -6.67 17.89
N ASP A 37 -12.20 -6.06 17.03
CA ASP A 37 -13.44 -5.38 17.41
C ASP A 37 -14.45 -6.36 18.02
N ALA A 38 -14.58 -7.56 17.44
CA ALA A 38 -15.45 -8.60 17.98
C ALA A 38 -14.99 -9.03 19.39
N LEU A 39 -13.68 -9.26 19.57
CA LEU A 39 -13.13 -9.62 20.88
C LEU A 39 -13.30 -8.50 21.91
N ALA A 40 -13.24 -7.24 21.47
CA ALA A 40 -13.44 -6.08 22.34
C ALA A 40 -14.87 -5.95 22.89
N GLN A 41 -15.87 -6.38 22.13
CA GLN A 41 -17.26 -6.41 22.60
C GLN A 41 -17.48 -7.52 23.64
N GLU A 42 -16.76 -8.64 23.53
CA GLU A 42 -16.86 -9.74 24.49
C GLU A 42 -16.15 -9.44 25.82
N TRP A 43 -15.09 -8.63 25.79
CA TRP A 43 -14.23 -8.34 26.94
C TRP A 43 -14.55 -6.97 27.57
N GLU A 44 -15.81 -6.77 27.95
CA GLU A 44 -16.25 -5.62 28.76
C GLU A 44 -16.37 -6.01 30.25
N GLY A 45 -15.72 -5.25 31.15
CA GLY A 45 -15.79 -5.50 32.59
C GLY A 45 -14.71 -4.75 33.39
N ALA A 46 -14.78 -4.82 34.72
CA ALA A 46 -13.96 -4.04 35.66
C ALA A 46 -12.42 -4.29 35.60
N ALA A 47 -11.95 -5.13 34.68
CA ALA A 47 -10.54 -5.39 34.41
C ALA A 47 -10.16 -5.24 32.91
N SER A 48 -11.04 -4.68 32.07
CA SER A 48 -10.82 -4.59 30.63
C SER A 48 -9.88 -3.46 30.19
N ASP A 49 -9.46 -2.57 31.10
CA ASP A 49 -8.62 -1.41 30.78
C ASP A 49 -7.32 -1.76 30.05
N GLY A 50 -6.69 -2.88 30.44
CA GLY A 50 -5.48 -3.39 29.79
C GLY A 50 -5.76 -3.83 28.35
N PHE A 51 -6.84 -4.58 28.16
CA PHE A 51 -7.26 -5.06 26.84
C PHE A 51 -7.67 -3.90 25.93
N GLN A 52 -8.49 -2.97 26.42
CA GLN A 52 -8.90 -1.79 25.64
C GLN A 52 -7.72 -0.91 25.25
N ARG A 53 -6.66 -0.86 26.06
CA ARG A 53 -5.42 -0.18 25.68
C ARG A 53 -4.75 -0.85 24.49
N THR A 54 -4.61 -2.17 24.53
CA THR A 54 -4.06 -2.95 23.42
C THR A 54 -4.91 -2.80 22.14
N VAL A 55 -6.23 -2.76 22.25
CA VAL A 55 -7.13 -2.49 21.11
C VAL A 55 -6.86 -1.10 20.51
N ARG A 56 -6.74 -0.06 21.34
CA ARG A 56 -6.40 1.29 20.86
C ARG A 56 -5.03 1.34 20.18
N GLU A 57 -4.03 0.67 20.76
CA GLU A 57 -2.69 0.56 20.16
C GLU A 57 -2.73 -0.17 18.82
N TRP A 58 -3.52 -1.24 18.71
CA TRP A 58 -3.77 -1.95 17.46
C TRP A 58 -4.36 -1.03 16.38
N HIS A 59 -5.45 -0.32 16.68
CA HIS A 59 -6.07 0.58 15.69
C HIS A 59 -5.13 1.70 15.25
N ALA A 60 -4.35 2.26 16.17
CA ALA A 60 -3.36 3.29 15.84
C ALA A 60 -2.29 2.75 14.89
N ALA A 61 -1.75 1.57 15.17
CA ALA A 61 -0.74 0.93 14.32
C ALA A 61 -1.31 0.51 12.95
N ALA A 62 -2.54 0.01 12.92
CA ALA A 62 -3.22 -0.35 11.67
C ALA A 62 -3.45 0.87 10.77
N ALA A 63 -3.88 2.00 11.35
CA ALA A 63 -4.05 3.26 10.63
C ALA A 63 -2.72 3.80 10.09
N ASP A 64 -1.65 3.83 10.91
CA ASP A 64 -0.32 4.27 10.45
C ASP A 64 0.20 3.40 9.29
N LEU A 65 -0.01 2.08 9.36
CA LEU A 65 0.39 1.18 8.28
C LEU A 65 -0.42 1.44 6.99
N GLN A 66 -1.73 1.68 7.10
CA GLN A 66 -2.57 2.05 5.96
C GLN A 66 -2.10 3.37 5.32
N ASP A 67 -1.77 4.38 6.12
CA ASP A 67 -1.26 5.66 5.63
C ASP A 67 0.08 5.51 4.90
N GLN A 68 1.00 4.72 5.47
CA GLN A 68 2.29 4.44 4.84
C GLN A 68 2.14 3.67 3.53
N LEU A 69 1.23 2.70 3.47
CA LEU A 69 0.94 1.95 2.25
C LEU A 69 0.29 2.83 1.18
N ALA A 70 -0.62 3.73 1.56
CA ALA A 70 -1.20 4.73 0.66
C ALA A 70 -0.12 5.68 0.11
N ALA A 71 0.80 6.15 0.96
CA ALA A 71 1.93 6.98 0.55
C ALA A 71 2.85 6.26 -0.44
N LEU A 72 3.19 5.00 -0.16
CA LEU A 72 3.97 4.15 -1.07
C LEU A 72 3.24 3.93 -2.40
N HIS A 73 1.92 3.69 -2.38
CA HIS A 73 1.13 3.54 -3.59
C HIS A 73 1.17 4.81 -4.46
N ASN A 74 0.98 5.98 -3.86
CA ASN A 74 1.04 7.27 -4.55
C ASN A 74 2.43 7.55 -5.13
N MET A 75 3.50 7.26 -4.39
CA MET A 75 4.87 7.39 -4.88
C MET A 75 5.12 6.50 -6.11
N VAL A 76 4.64 5.25 -6.06
CA VAL A 76 4.78 4.29 -7.16
C VAL A 76 3.95 4.70 -8.39
N GLY A 77 2.75 5.25 -8.18
CA GLY A 77 1.91 5.82 -9.24
C GLY A 77 2.58 7.03 -9.90
N ASN A 78 3.07 7.98 -9.11
CA ASN A 78 3.77 9.17 -9.60
C ASN A 78 5.05 8.80 -10.39
N ALA A 79 5.79 7.78 -9.95
CA ALA A 79 6.93 7.26 -10.70
C ALA A 79 6.51 6.70 -12.08
N HIS A 80 5.33 6.07 -12.18
CA HIS A 80 4.79 5.61 -13.46
C HIS A 80 4.54 6.76 -14.43
N ASP A 81 3.84 7.80 -13.97
CA ASP A 81 3.39 8.91 -14.83
C ASP A 81 4.55 9.80 -15.27
N ASN A 82 5.49 10.08 -14.38
CA ASN A 82 6.70 10.82 -14.73
C ASN A 82 7.57 10.05 -15.72
N HIS A 83 7.77 8.74 -15.54
CA HIS A 83 8.58 7.95 -16.48
C HIS A 83 7.91 7.75 -17.84
N ALA A 84 6.59 7.56 -17.88
CA ALA A 84 5.84 7.47 -19.14
C ALA A 84 5.95 8.78 -19.95
N THR A 85 5.86 9.93 -19.26
CA THR A 85 5.98 11.26 -19.87
C THR A 85 7.37 11.52 -20.43
N VAL A 86 8.43 11.21 -19.67
CA VAL A 86 9.81 11.37 -20.11
C VAL A 86 10.10 10.54 -21.36
N VAL A 87 9.61 9.30 -21.42
CA VAL A 87 9.86 8.46 -22.60
C VAL A 87 9.01 8.82 -23.79
N ARG A 88 7.78 9.28 -23.59
CA ARG A 88 6.96 9.81 -24.69
C ARG A 88 7.60 11.07 -25.28
N SER A 89 8.13 11.95 -24.43
CA SER A 89 8.89 13.13 -24.84
C SER A 89 10.17 12.76 -25.60
N ASN A 90 10.97 11.84 -25.07
CA ASN A 90 12.20 11.40 -25.73
C ASN A 90 11.88 10.67 -27.05
N THR A 91 10.92 9.76 -27.10
CA THR A 91 10.55 9.10 -28.38
C THR A 91 9.91 10.04 -29.39
N ALA A 92 9.23 11.11 -28.96
CA ALA A 92 8.76 12.17 -29.85
C ALA A 92 9.93 13.00 -30.40
N MET A 93 10.90 13.37 -29.55
CA MET A 93 12.11 14.11 -29.96
C MET A 93 13.00 13.35 -30.95
N TRP A 94 13.00 12.02 -30.91
CA TRP A 94 13.83 11.20 -31.80
C TRP A 94 13.09 10.70 -33.05
N ARG A 95 11.77 10.99 -33.17
CA ARG A 95 10.94 10.69 -34.35
C ARG A 95 10.55 11.93 -35.14
N GLY A 96 10.73 13.13 -34.59
CA GLY A 96 10.73 14.40 -35.32
C GLY A 96 12.14 14.79 -35.72
#